data_AF-A0A502KLM0-F1
#
_entry.id   AF-A0A502KLM0-F1
#
_cell.length_a   1.000
_cell.length_b   1.000
_cell.length_c   1.000
_cell.angle_alpha   90.00
_cell.angle_beta   90.00
_cell.angle_gamma   90.00
#
_symmetry.space_group_name_H-M   'P 1'
#
loop_
_entity.id
_entity.type
_entity.pdbx_description
1 polymer ?
#
loop_
_entity_poly.entity_id
_entity_poly.type
_entity_poly.pdbx_seq_one_letter_code
_entity_poly.pdbx_strand_id
1 'polypeptide(L)'
;MKRDSLDSVIKSNDIDIIHLNDDHKDLFNYIARLNKIAKQPKDYDYAIIILERLISFFVEHVIKEELLLQKYLPAHVVKEHALLHQNELTQLDNSLHLLQTNLSSSNIHTVVAKLEREFTNHICRSDRKIMQDLIKSQKNMQHYH
;
A
#
# COMPACT_ATOMS: atom_id res chain seq x y z
N MET A 1 -16.66 5.19 -0.09
CA MET A 1 -16.28 4.85 1.29
C MET A 1 -15.52 6.03 1.88
N LYS A 2 -15.76 6.39 3.15
CA LYS A 2 -15.05 7.51 3.81
C LYS A 2 -13.61 7.09 4.15
N ARG A 3 -12.64 7.98 3.91
CA ARG A 3 -11.21 7.84 4.28
C ARG A 3 -11.02 7.46 5.76
N ASP A 4 -11.94 7.87 6.62
CA ASP A 4 -11.99 7.56 8.06
C ASP A 4 -11.95 6.05 8.37
N SER A 5 -12.26 5.16 7.42
CA SER A 5 -12.19 3.70 7.61
C SER A 5 -10.79 3.10 7.43
N LEU A 6 -9.83 3.86 6.87
CA LEU A 6 -8.42 3.46 6.80
C LEU A 6 -7.64 3.93 8.03
N ASP A 7 -8.02 5.05 8.63
CA ASP A 7 -7.34 5.64 9.79
C ASP A 7 -7.48 4.82 11.09
N SER A 8 -8.33 3.79 11.12
CA SER A 8 -8.61 3.01 12.33
C SER A 8 -8.07 1.59 12.30
N VAL A 9 -7.23 1.20 11.32
CA VAL A 9 -6.95 -0.22 11.06
C VAL A 9 -6.42 -0.89 12.32
N ILE A 10 -5.48 -0.27 13.04
CA ILE A 10 -4.97 -0.77 14.33
C ILE A 10 -4.53 0.38 15.25
N LYS A 11 -5.12 0.49 16.45
CA LYS A 11 -4.53 1.28 17.54
C LYS A 11 -3.44 0.45 18.21
N SER A 12 -2.17 0.79 17.95
CA SER A 12 -1.02 0.20 18.62
C SER A 12 -0.14 1.31 19.22
N ASN A 13 0.56 0.99 20.30
CA ASN A 13 1.65 1.82 20.84
C ASN A 13 3.02 1.40 20.27
N ASP A 14 3.05 0.38 19.42
CA ASP A 14 4.24 -0.08 18.71
C ASP A 14 4.55 0.90 17.55
N ILE A 15 5.74 1.47 17.59
CA ILE A 15 6.22 2.48 16.63
C ILE A 15 6.28 1.91 15.22
N ASP A 16 6.67 0.64 15.05
CA ASP A 16 6.76 0.00 13.73
C ASP A 16 5.34 -0.10 13.10
N ILE A 17 4.33 -0.42 13.91
CA ILE A 17 2.92 -0.49 13.46
C ILE A 17 2.36 0.90 13.12
N ILE A 18 2.74 1.93 13.89
CA ILE A 18 2.33 3.31 13.63
C ILE A 18 2.90 3.77 12.29
N HIS A 19 4.17 3.51 12.02
CA HIS A 19 4.81 3.86 10.75
C HIS A 19 4.15 3.17 9.56
N LEU A 20 3.74 1.90 9.66
CA LEU A 20 3.00 1.22 8.59
C LEU A 20 1.63 1.87 8.31
N ASN A 21 0.93 2.31 9.34
CA ASN A 21 -0.32 3.04 9.14
C ASN A 21 -0.10 4.40 8.47
N ASP A 22 1.01 5.08 8.75
CA ASP A 22 1.36 6.32 8.07
C ASP A 22 1.77 6.07 6.62
N ASP A 23 2.50 4.98 6.36
CA ASP A 23 2.85 4.57 4.99
C ASP A 23 1.60 4.33 4.14
N HIS A 24 0.57 3.68 4.70
CA HIS A 24 -0.72 3.51 4.02
C HIS A 24 -1.35 4.85 3.61
N LYS A 25 -1.32 5.87 4.47
CA LYS A 25 -1.84 7.21 4.12
C LYS A 25 -1.06 7.80 2.96
N ASP A 26 0.26 7.62 2.96
CA ASP A 26 1.12 8.15 1.92
C ASP A 26 0.91 7.46 0.56
N LEU A 27 0.61 6.16 0.52
CA LEU A 27 0.15 5.48 -0.70
C LEU A 27 -1.06 6.21 -1.33
N PHE A 28 -2.08 6.53 -0.53
CA PHE A 28 -3.25 7.27 -1.02
C PHE A 28 -2.95 8.74 -1.35
N ASN A 29 -1.93 9.35 -0.74
CA ASN A 29 -1.48 10.68 -1.11
C ASN A 29 -0.86 10.69 -2.51
N TYR A 30 -0.06 9.69 -2.87
CA TYR A 30 0.44 9.52 -4.24
C TYR A 30 -0.70 9.36 -5.25
N ILE A 31 -1.68 8.51 -4.95
CA ILE A 31 -2.85 8.30 -5.82
C ILE A 31 -3.67 9.59 -5.99
N ALA A 32 -3.88 10.35 -4.90
CA ALA A 32 -4.57 11.63 -4.96
C ALA A 32 -3.82 12.65 -5.84
N ARG A 33 -2.48 12.65 -5.80
CA ARG A 33 -1.64 13.48 -6.69
C ARG A 33 -1.79 13.07 -8.15
N LEU A 34 -1.84 11.77 -8.48
CA LEU A 34 -2.12 11.28 -9.84
C LEU A 34 -3.48 11.79 -10.33
N ASN A 35 -4.52 11.68 -9.50
CA ASN A 35 -5.86 12.16 -9.85
C ASN A 35 -5.92 13.68 -10.06
N LYS A 36 -5.11 14.44 -9.31
CA LYS A 36 -4.98 15.89 -9.50
C LYS A 36 -4.34 16.22 -10.85
N ILE A 37 -3.27 15.51 -11.22
CA ILE A 37 -2.60 15.68 -12.53
C ILE A 37 -3.52 15.30 -13.68
N ALA A 38 -4.33 14.24 -13.55
CA ALA A 38 -5.28 13.83 -14.61
C ALA A 38 -6.22 14.97 -15.05
N LYS A 39 -6.56 15.88 -14.13
CA LYS A 39 -7.43 17.05 -14.35
C LYS A 39 -6.68 18.26 -14.94
N GLN A 40 -5.36 18.20 -15.09
CA GLN A 40 -4.49 19.29 -15.53
C GLN A 40 -3.74 18.89 -16.83
N PRO A 41 -4.25 19.25 -18.01
CA PRO A 41 -3.76 18.73 -19.29
C PRO A 41 -2.35 19.12 -19.71
N LYS A 42 -1.68 20.01 -18.99
CA LYS A 42 -0.33 20.49 -19.35
C LYS A 42 0.81 19.73 -18.69
N ASP A 43 0.50 18.86 -17.73
CA ASP A 43 1.49 18.30 -16.80
C ASP A 43 1.41 16.77 -16.69
N TYR A 44 0.91 16.08 -17.72
CA TYR A 44 0.72 14.62 -17.68
C TYR A 44 2.02 13.84 -17.50
N ASP A 45 3.17 14.36 -17.94
CA ASP A 45 4.47 13.70 -17.74
C ASP A 45 4.79 13.52 -16.25
N TYR A 46 4.29 14.42 -15.39
CA TYR A 46 4.43 14.27 -13.95
C TYR A 46 3.66 13.06 -13.40
N ALA A 47 2.65 12.54 -14.10
CA ALA A 47 1.96 11.32 -13.68
C ALA A 47 2.90 10.12 -13.68
N ILE A 48 3.81 10.01 -14.67
CA ILE A 48 4.83 8.95 -14.73
C ILE A 48 5.76 9.09 -13.52
N ILE A 49 6.29 10.29 -13.27
CA ILE A 49 7.19 10.56 -12.13
C ILE A 49 6.52 10.24 -10.79
N ILE A 50 5.25 10.60 -10.62
CA ILE A 50 4.49 10.30 -9.40
C ILE A 50 4.34 8.78 -9.23
N LEU A 51 4.07 8.05 -10.31
CA LEU A 51 3.89 6.61 -10.26
C LEU A 51 5.20 5.85 -10.01
N GLU A 52 6.32 6.28 -10.59
CA GLU A 52 7.66 5.71 -10.28
C GLU A 52 8.03 5.91 -8.81
N ARG A 53 7.72 7.09 -8.25
CA ARG A 53 7.92 7.37 -6.82
C ARG A 53 7.00 6.51 -5.95
N LEU A 54 5.75 6.31 -6.37
CA LEU A 54 4.83 5.40 -5.68
C LEU A 54 5.36 3.96 -5.68
N ILE A 55 5.88 3.47 -6.81
CA ILE A 55 6.47 2.12 -6.88
C ILE A 55 7.64 1.98 -5.92
N SER A 56 8.57 2.95 -5.93
CA SER A 56 9.74 2.94 -5.05
C SER A 56 9.33 2.94 -3.58
N PHE A 57 8.35 3.80 -3.23
CA PHE A 57 7.80 3.88 -1.88
C PHE A 57 7.07 2.59 -1.47
N PHE A 58 6.29 2.00 -2.38
CA PHE A 58 5.58 0.75 -2.13
C PHE A 58 6.55 -0.39 -1.83
N VAL A 59 7.64 -0.51 -2.59
CA VAL A 59 8.69 -1.52 -2.33
C VAL A 59 9.29 -1.35 -0.92
N GLU A 60 9.56 -0.11 -0.51
CA GLU A 60 10.07 0.15 0.83
C GLU A 60 9.05 -0.22 1.92
N HIS A 61 7.78 0.15 1.73
CA HIS A 61 6.68 -0.18 2.63
C HIS A 61 6.53 -1.70 2.83
N VAL A 62 6.47 -2.48 1.74
CA VAL A 62 6.28 -3.94 1.82
C VAL A 62 7.47 -4.64 2.50
N ILE A 63 8.70 -4.15 2.27
CA ILE A 63 9.88 -4.70 2.95
C ILE A 63 9.79 -4.46 4.46
N LYS A 64 9.40 -3.25 4.89
CA LYS A 64 9.23 -2.93 6.32
C LYS A 64 8.15 -3.81 6.95
N GLU A 65 7.01 -3.96 6.29
CA GLU A 65 5.92 -4.78 6.78
C GLU A 65 6.33 -6.25 6.90
N GLU A 66 6.89 -6.85 5.85
CA GLU A 66 7.30 -8.25 5.86
C GLU A 66 8.36 -8.54 6.91
N LEU A 67 9.34 -7.65 7.10
CA LEU A 67 10.33 -7.76 8.17
C LEU A 67 9.69 -7.72 9.55
N LEU A 68 8.70 -6.84 9.76
CA LEU A 68 7.96 -6.78 11.02
C LEU A 68 7.17 -8.08 11.26
N LEU A 69 6.45 -8.55 10.24
CA LEU A 69 5.64 -9.76 10.31
C LEU A 69 6.49 -11.00 10.62
N GLN A 70 7.67 -11.13 10.01
CA GLN A 70 8.59 -12.26 10.24
C GLN A 70 9.09 -12.36 11.68
N LYS A 71 9.12 -11.26 12.45
CA LYS A 71 9.51 -11.28 13.86
C LYS A 71 8.51 -12.06 14.73
N TYR A 72 7.24 -12.11 14.33
CA TYR A 72 6.15 -12.56 15.22
C TYR A 72 5.24 -13.64 14.62
N LEU A 73 5.23 -13.81 13.30
CA LEU A 73 4.33 -14.72 12.61
C LEU A 73 5.06 -15.89 11.95
N PRO A 74 4.39 -17.05 11.77
CA PRO A 74 4.97 -18.18 11.05
C PRO A 74 5.34 -17.81 9.60
N ALA A 75 6.49 -18.30 9.13
CA ALA A 75 7.03 -17.97 7.80
C ALA A 75 6.05 -18.24 6.64
N HIS A 76 5.19 -19.26 6.74
CA HIS A 76 4.19 -19.54 5.70
C HIS A 76 3.12 -18.45 5.59
N VAL A 77 2.69 -17.85 6.71
CA VAL A 77 1.72 -16.75 6.73
C VAL A 77 2.32 -15.50 6.10
N VAL A 78 3.57 -15.17 6.45
CA VAL A 78 4.28 -14.03 5.84
C VAL A 78 4.46 -14.25 4.34
N LYS A 79 4.82 -15.47 3.92
CA LYS A 79 4.99 -15.79 2.50
C LYS A 79 3.69 -15.63 1.70
N GLU A 80 2.55 -16.02 2.27
CA GLU A 80 1.24 -15.83 1.62
C GLU A 80 0.91 -14.34 1.44
N HIS A 81 1.23 -13.51 2.43
CA HIS A 81 1.04 -12.06 2.35
C HIS A 81 1.99 -11.40 1.33
N ALA A 82 3.28 -11.78 1.31
CA ALA A 82 4.25 -11.32 0.33
C ALA A 82 3.85 -11.64 -1.13
N LEU A 83 3.14 -12.75 -1.37
CA LEU A 83 2.59 -13.05 -2.69
C LEU A 83 1.51 -12.05 -3.13
N LEU A 84 0.76 -11.47 -2.19
CA LEU A 84 -0.20 -10.40 -2.48
C LEU A 84 0.55 -9.13 -2.89
N HIS A 85 1.58 -8.73 -2.15
CA HIS A 85 2.44 -7.60 -2.50
C HIS A 85 3.07 -7.74 -3.89
N GLN A 86 3.54 -8.94 -4.24
CA GLN A 86 4.11 -9.20 -5.57
C GLN A 86 3.08 -8.99 -6.70
N ASN A 87 1.82 -9.35 -6.45
CA ASN A 87 0.74 -9.11 -7.41
C ASN A 87 0.47 -7.60 -7.55
N GLU A 88 0.48 -6.84 -6.45
CA GLU A 88 0.28 -5.40 -6.46
C GLU A 88 1.42 -4.66 -7.16
N LEU A 89 2.67 -5.06 -6.92
CA LEU A 89 3.83 -4.54 -7.63
C LEU A 89 3.70 -4.79 -9.15
N THR A 90 3.25 -5.98 -9.54
CA THR A 90 2.95 -6.28 -10.94
C THR A 90 1.85 -5.37 -11.50
N GLN A 91 0.84 -5.02 -10.69
CA GLN A 91 -0.20 -4.08 -11.12
C GLN A 91 0.31 -2.65 -11.27
N LEU A 92 1.23 -2.21 -10.40
CA LEU A 92 1.90 -0.91 -10.49
C LEU A 92 2.76 -0.83 -11.76
N ASP A 93 3.58 -1.85 -12.03
CA ASP A 93 4.42 -1.93 -13.24
C ASP A 93 3.57 -1.88 -14.52
N ASN A 94 2.47 -2.65 -14.56
CA ASN A 94 1.52 -2.59 -15.67
C ASN A 94 0.89 -1.20 -15.84
N SER A 95 0.65 -0.50 -14.74
CA SER A 95 0.10 0.86 -14.76
C SER A 95 1.13 1.87 -15.27
N LEU A 96 2.40 1.71 -14.87
CA LEU A 96 3.50 2.54 -15.35
C LEU A 96 3.71 2.34 -16.85
N HIS A 97 3.75 1.09 -17.30
CA HIS A 97 3.87 0.76 -18.71
C HIS A 97 2.72 1.35 -19.54
N LEU A 98 1.49 1.31 -19.04
CA LEU A 98 0.34 1.96 -19.71
C LEU A 98 0.54 3.47 -19.87
N LEU A 99 0.99 4.17 -18.82
CA LEU A 99 1.20 5.61 -18.90
C LEU A 99 2.40 5.98 -19.78
N GLN A 100 3.46 5.18 -19.79
CA GLN A 100 4.62 5.39 -20.66
C GLN A 100 4.30 5.16 -22.14
N THR A 101 3.37 4.27 -22.46
CA THR A 101 3.00 3.92 -23.85
C THR A 101 1.86 4.78 -24.40
N ASN A 102 0.90 5.16 -23.55
CA ASN A 102 -0.28 5.92 -23.96
C ASN A 102 -0.67 6.92 -22.86
N LEU A 103 0.07 8.01 -22.78
CA LEU A 103 -0.17 9.05 -21.80
C LEU A 103 -1.40 9.89 -22.17
N SER A 104 -2.47 9.75 -21.39
CA SER A 104 -3.69 10.55 -21.55
C SER A 104 -4.42 10.73 -20.22
N SER A 105 -5.25 11.78 -20.11
CA SER A 105 -6.13 12.00 -18.95
C SER A 105 -6.94 10.74 -18.61
N SER A 106 -7.52 10.11 -19.63
CA SER A 106 -8.36 8.92 -19.45
C SER A 106 -7.55 7.76 -18.88
N ASN A 107 -6.34 7.53 -19.39
CA ASN A 107 -5.50 6.44 -18.88
C ASN A 107 -4.99 6.73 -17.46
N ILE A 108 -4.67 7.99 -17.13
CA ILE A 108 -4.32 8.37 -15.75
C ILE A 108 -5.51 8.11 -14.82
N HIS A 109 -6.74 8.47 -15.22
CA HIS A 109 -7.94 8.16 -14.44
C HIS A 109 -8.17 6.64 -14.27
N THR A 110 -7.96 5.85 -15.32
CA THR A 110 -8.01 4.38 -15.25
C THR A 110 -7.00 3.83 -14.26
N VAL A 111 -5.75 4.32 -14.29
CA VAL A 111 -4.70 3.94 -13.34
C VAL A 111 -5.11 4.32 -11.92
N VAL A 112 -5.56 5.55 -11.68
CA VAL A 112 -6.03 6.00 -10.35
C VAL A 112 -7.11 5.07 -9.81
N ALA A 113 -8.18 4.84 -10.58
CA ALA A 113 -9.30 4.01 -10.13
C ALA A 113 -8.89 2.56 -9.82
N LYS A 114 -7.95 2.02 -10.61
CA LYS A 114 -7.37 0.69 -10.37
C LYS A 114 -6.59 0.67 -9.06
N LEU A 115 -5.64 1.60 -8.87
CA LEU A 115 -4.80 1.64 -7.67
C LEU A 115 -5.62 1.89 -6.40
N GLU A 116 -6.62 2.79 -6.45
CA GLU A 116 -7.54 3.02 -5.32
C GLU A 116 -8.23 1.72 -4.91
N ARG A 117 -8.72 0.95 -5.89
CA ARG A 117 -9.41 -0.31 -5.62
C ARG A 117 -8.49 -1.37 -5.04
N GLU A 118 -7.33 -1.60 -5.67
CA GLU A 118 -6.40 -2.66 -5.24
C GLU A 118 -5.88 -2.39 -3.83
N PHE A 119 -5.33 -1.20 -3.56
CA PHE A 119 -4.81 -0.88 -2.22
C PHE A 119 -5.89 -0.81 -1.15
N THR A 120 -7.09 -0.30 -1.47
CA THR A 120 -8.20 -0.34 -0.50
C THR A 120 -8.54 -1.78 -0.13
N ASN A 121 -8.58 -2.69 -1.12
CA ASN A 121 -8.89 -4.09 -0.87
C ASN A 121 -7.82 -4.78 -0.03
N HIS A 122 -6.54 -4.56 -0.35
CA HIS A 122 -5.42 -5.14 0.38
C HIS A 122 -5.38 -4.65 1.83
N ILE A 123 -5.34 -3.33 2.05
CA ILE A 123 -5.24 -2.73 3.38
C ILE A 123 -6.43 -3.10 4.26
N CYS A 124 -7.65 -3.07 3.71
CA CYS A 124 -8.84 -3.34 4.52
C CYS A 124 -9.03 -4.82 4.87
N ARG A 125 -8.48 -5.75 4.07
CA ARG A 125 -8.73 -7.20 4.22
C ARG A 125 -7.50 -7.95 4.69
N SER A 126 -6.39 -7.77 4.01
CA SER A 126 -5.15 -8.52 4.23
C SER A 126 -4.35 -7.90 5.38
N ASP A 127 -3.94 -6.64 5.26
CA ASP A 127 -3.03 -5.99 6.25
C ASP A 127 -3.71 -5.88 7.59
N ARG A 128 -4.98 -5.46 7.58
CA ARG A 128 -5.79 -5.43 8.80
C ARG A 128 -5.82 -6.79 9.50
N LYS A 129 -5.99 -7.89 8.77
CA LYS A 129 -6.10 -9.22 9.36
C LYS A 129 -4.75 -9.66 9.91
N ILE A 130 -3.70 -9.60 9.09
CA ILE A 130 -2.38 -10.10 9.47
C ILE A 130 -1.76 -9.29 10.61
N MET A 131 -1.99 -7.98 10.61
CA MET A 131 -1.51 -7.10 11.69
C MET A 131 -2.31 -7.29 12.99
N GLN A 132 -3.59 -7.68 12.93
CA GLN A 132 -4.33 -8.12 14.13
C GLN A 132 -3.74 -9.41 14.71
N ASP A 133 -3.33 -10.34 13.86
CA ASP A 133 -2.69 -11.57 14.30
C ASP A 133 -1.29 -11.30 14.88
N LEU A 134 -0.54 -10.34 14.32
CA LEU A 134 0.72 -9.85 14.89
C LEU A 134 0.53 -9.30 16.31
N ILE A 135 -0.47 -8.44 16.56
CA ILE A 135 -0.72 -7.88 17.90
C ILE A 135 -1.06 -8.99 18.90
N LYS A 136 -1.86 -9.98 18.49
CA LYS A 136 -2.19 -11.13 19.37
C LYS A 136 -0.92 -11.91 19.72
N SER A 137 -0.06 -12.17 18.73
CA SER A 137 1.22 -12.84 18.95
C SER A 137 2.13 -12.05 19.88
N GLN A 138 2.26 -10.74 19.71
CA GLN A 138 3.04 -9.87 20.59
C GLN A 138 2.57 -9.93 22.06
N LYS A 139 1.25 -9.85 22.29
CA LYS A 139 0.66 -9.94 23.64
C LYS A 139 0.92 -11.30 24.29
N ASN A 140 0.81 -12.38 23.51
CA ASN A 140 1.09 -13.71 24.02
C ASN A 140 2.56 -13.86 24.43
N MET A 141 3.50 -13.30 23.67
CA MET A 141 4.93 -13.34 24.03
C MET A 141 5.27 -12.49 25.26
N GLN A 142 4.58 -11.36 25.48
CA GLN A 142 4.78 -10.53 26.67
C GLN A 142 4.29 -11.18 27.98
N HIS A 143 3.38 -12.15 27.91
CA HIS A 143 2.88 -12.86 29.10
C HIS A 143 3.79 -14.01 29.59
N TYR A 144 4.87 -14.32 28.88
CA TYR A 144 5.86 -15.35 29.26
C TYR A 144 7.17 -14.77 29.84
N HIS A 145 7.20 -13.47 30.13
CA HIS A 145 8.29 -12.78 30.83
C HIS A 145 7.77 -12.14 32.12
#